data_AF-A0A4P5S9C6-F1
#
_entry.id   AF-A0A4P5S9C6-F1
#
_cell.length_a   1.000
_cell.length_b   1.000
_cell.length_c   1.000
_cell.angle_alpha   90.00
_cell.angle_beta   90.00
_cell.angle_gamma   90.00
#
_symmetry.space_group_name_H-M   'P 1'
#
loop_
_entity.id
_entity.type
_entity.pdbx_description
1 polymer ?
#
loop_
_entity_poly.entity_id
_entity_poly.type
_entity_poly.pdbx_seq_one_letter_code
_entity_poly.pdbx_strand_id
1 'polypeptide(L)'
;MVFPILGLVLSLVPILIFGAFAIVVAIANITWLARVIGFIGVVFVNFAFVISGAALVASIDEELAGRNSHVGYGFGKAFGKLAPLFVWSIVHAVVSTLLGLVRGQNGAASIVTNLIVAADAAAWSIITFFVTPHIMFENDNAIAAIKKSASLVKAKWGTQLVGACASAWESR
;
A
#
# COMPACT_ATOMS: atom_id res chain seq x y z
N MET A 1 2.67 -17.84 1.97
CA MET A 1 3.78 -17.14 2.66
C MET A 1 4.91 -16.66 1.73
N VAL A 2 5.02 -17.17 0.49
CA VAL A 2 6.12 -16.82 -0.43
C VAL A 2 6.00 -15.40 -1.02
N PHE A 3 4.79 -14.89 -1.25
CA PHE A 3 4.58 -13.60 -1.94
C PHE A 3 5.10 -12.36 -1.19
N PRO A 4 4.90 -12.19 0.14
CA PRO A 4 5.50 -11.06 0.86
C PRO A 4 7.03 -11.07 0.83
N ILE A 5 7.65 -12.25 0.88
CA ILE A 5 9.10 -12.41 0.78
C ILE A 5 9.58 -11.99 -0.61
N LEU A 6 8.87 -12.40 -1.67
CA LEU A 6 9.16 -11.96 -3.03
C LEU A 6 9.03 -10.46 -3.19
N GLY A 7 8.02 -9.83 -2.58
CA GLY A 7 7.90 -8.37 -2.55
C GLY A 7 9.09 -7.67 -1.90
N LEU A 8 9.57 -8.22 -0.77
CA LEU A 8 10.78 -7.72 -0.11
C LEU A 8 12.00 -7.87 -1.03
N VAL A 9 12.21 -9.04 -1.63
CA VAL A 9 13.34 -9.29 -2.54
C VAL A 9 13.27 -8.38 -3.78
N LEU A 10 12.09 -8.23 -4.40
CA LEU A 10 11.86 -7.34 -5.54
C LEU A 10 12.13 -5.88 -5.17
N SER A 11 11.82 -5.46 -3.94
CA SER A 11 12.06 -4.09 -3.48
C SER A 11 13.55 -3.75 -3.32
N LEU A 12 14.45 -4.74 -3.20
CA LEU A 12 15.88 -4.49 -3.10
C LEU A 12 16.44 -3.87 -4.39
N VAL A 13 15.87 -4.20 -5.56
CA VAL A 13 16.32 -3.67 -6.86
C VAL A 13 16.19 -2.14 -6.91
N PRO A 14 15.01 -1.53 -6.67
CA PRO A 14 14.91 -0.08 -6.66
C PRO A 14 15.68 0.57 -5.49
N ILE A 15 15.82 -0.10 -4.34
CA ILE A 15 16.66 0.43 -3.25
C ILE A 15 18.12 0.56 -3.69
N LEU A 16 18.67 -0.47 -4.33
CA LEU A 16 20.05 -0.46 -4.78
C LEU A 16 20.26 0.57 -5.89
N ILE A 17 19.38 0.60 -6.89
CA ILE A 17 19.51 1.51 -8.04
C ILE A 17 19.31 2.97 -7.61
N PHE A 18 18.14 3.29 -7.07
CA PHE A 18 17.80 4.67 -6.75
C PHE A 18 18.47 5.16 -5.47
N GLY A 19 18.70 4.28 -4.49
CA GLY A 19 19.43 4.61 -3.28
C GLY A 19 20.90 4.91 -3.53
N ALA A 20 21.61 4.05 -4.28
CA ALA A 20 23.00 4.31 -4.64
C ALA A 20 23.12 5.58 -5.50
N PHE A 21 22.21 5.77 -6.47
CA PHE A 21 22.21 6.96 -7.31
C PHE A 21 21.91 8.24 -6.51
N ALA A 22 20.96 8.21 -5.57
CA ALA A 22 20.68 9.32 -4.69
C ALA A 22 21.89 9.70 -3.82
N ILE A 23 22.64 8.71 -3.31
CA ILE A 23 23.87 8.94 -2.54
C ILE A 23 24.93 9.63 -3.41
N VAL A 24 25.19 9.13 -4.62
CA VAL A 24 26.17 9.72 -5.54
C VAL A 24 25.82 11.19 -5.87
N VAL A 25 24.55 11.47 -6.15
CA VAL A 25 24.08 12.82 -6.47
C VAL A 25 24.10 13.76 -5.25
N ALA A 26 23.86 13.22 -4.05
CA ALA A 26 23.99 13.99 -2.81
C ALA A 26 25.45 14.39 -2.54
N ILE A 27 26.40 13.48 -2.79
CA ILE A 27 27.84 13.78 -2.69
C ILE A 27 28.26 14.86 -3.71
N ALA A 28 27.59 14.93 -4.86
CA ALA A 28 27.80 15.96 -5.88
C ALA A 28 27.17 17.33 -5.56
N ASN A 29 26.59 17.54 -4.36
CA ASN A 29 25.91 18.78 -3.94
C ASN A 29 24.67 19.18 -4.79
N ILE A 30 24.08 18.26 -5.56
CA ILE A 30 22.86 18.53 -6.35
C ILE A 30 21.63 18.08 -5.55
N THR A 31 21.36 18.79 -4.44
CA THR A 31 20.41 18.37 -3.40
C THR A 31 18.97 18.21 -3.90
N TRP A 32 18.51 19.06 -4.84
CA TRP A 32 17.15 18.96 -5.37
C TRP A 32 16.97 17.69 -6.22
N LEU A 33 17.98 17.32 -7.01
CA LEU A 33 17.95 16.15 -7.88
C LEU A 33 18.00 14.86 -7.04
N ALA A 34 18.82 14.83 -5.99
CA ALA A 34 18.88 13.72 -5.05
C ALA A 34 17.51 13.45 -4.38
N ARG A 35 16.75 14.49 -4.03
CA ARG A 35 15.39 14.35 -3.47
C ARG A 35 14.40 13.78 -4.48
N VAL A 36 14.44 14.24 -5.73
CA VAL A 36 13.55 13.72 -6.80
C VAL A 36 13.85 12.25 -7.07
N ILE A 37 15.13 11.87 -7.19
CA ILE A 37 15.57 10.48 -7.39
C ILE A 37 15.14 9.60 -6.21
N GLY A 38 15.33 10.08 -4.98
CA GLY A 38 14.92 9.37 -3.77
C GLY A 38 13.40 9.12 -3.75
N PHE A 39 12.60 10.13 -4.11
CA PHE A 39 11.15 9.98 -4.21
C PHE A 39 10.74 8.95 -5.26
N ILE A 40 11.35 8.98 -6.44
CA ILE A 40 11.14 7.97 -7.48
C ILE A 40 11.47 6.56 -6.96
N GLY A 41 12.60 6.42 -6.24
CA GLY A 41 12.97 5.16 -5.59
C GLY A 41 11.89 4.64 -4.64
N VAL A 42 11.33 5.51 -3.79
CA VAL A 42 10.25 5.14 -2.86
C VAL A 42 8.99 4.68 -3.60
N VAL A 43 8.65 5.29 -4.74
CA VAL A 43 7.54 4.83 -5.59
C VAL A 43 7.78 3.41 -6.10
N PHE A 44 8.96 3.12 -6.64
CA PHE A 44 9.28 1.78 -7.15
C PHE A 44 9.36 0.72 -6.05
N VAL A 45 9.83 1.08 -4.86
CA VAL A 45 9.78 0.19 -3.68
C VAL A 45 8.33 -0.17 -3.36
N ASN A 46 7.44 0.82 -3.27
CA ASN A 46 6.02 0.57 -3.01
C ASN A 46 5.37 -0.25 -4.13
N PHE A 47 5.76 -0.01 -5.38
CA PHE A 47 5.28 -0.77 -6.52
C PHE A 47 5.62 -2.26 -6.42
N ALA A 48 6.82 -2.61 -5.95
CA ALA A 48 7.22 -4.00 -5.71
C ALA A 48 6.33 -4.70 -4.65
N PHE A 49 5.95 -3.98 -3.59
CA PHE A 49 5.02 -4.52 -2.59
C PHE A 49 3.60 -4.65 -3.13
N VAL A 50 3.11 -3.64 -3.86
CA VAL A 50 1.78 -3.64 -4.46
C VAL A 50 1.62 -4.78 -5.45
N ILE A 51 2.58 -4.99 -6.36
CA ILE A 51 2.49 -6.06 -7.36
C ILE A 51 2.52 -7.44 -6.72
N SER A 52 3.30 -7.61 -5.65
CA SER A 52 3.39 -8.88 -4.92
C SER A 52 2.13 -9.18 -4.11
N GLY A 53 1.53 -8.15 -3.50
CA GLY A 53 0.23 -8.26 -2.84
C GLY A 53 -0.89 -8.59 -3.83
N ALA A 54 -0.86 -7.97 -5.00
CA ALA A 54 -1.83 -8.25 -6.05
C ALA A 54 -1.67 -9.69 -6.59
N ALA A 55 -0.43 -10.15 -6.80
CA ALA A 55 -0.13 -11.52 -7.19
C ALA A 55 -0.64 -12.55 -6.15
N LEU A 56 -0.50 -12.24 -4.86
CA LEU A 56 -1.05 -13.05 -3.78
C LEU A 56 -2.58 -13.14 -3.89
N VAL A 57 -3.28 -12.02 -4.07
CA VAL A 57 -4.75 -12.03 -4.18
C VAL A 57 -5.21 -12.86 -5.38
N ALA A 58 -4.57 -12.70 -6.54
CA ALA A 58 -4.88 -13.50 -7.72
C ALA A 58 -4.62 -15.00 -7.50
N SER A 59 -3.57 -15.34 -6.74
CA SER A 59 -3.26 -16.74 -6.42
C SER A 59 -4.28 -17.37 -5.48
N ILE A 60 -4.78 -16.61 -4.48
CA ILE A 60 -5.78 -17.08 -3.51
C ILE A 60 -7.12 -17.31 -4.20
N ASP A 61 -7.53 -16.40 -5.09
CA ASP A 61 -8.78 -16.54 -5.84
C ASP A 61 -8.84 -17.84 -6.64
N GLU A 62 -7.73 -18.17 -7.30
CA GLU A 62 -7.60 -19.38 -8.09
C GLU A 62 -7.68 -20.65 -7.24
N GLU A 63 -7.08 -20.62 -6.05
CA GLU A 63 -7.08 -21.73 -5.09
C GLU A 63 -8.47 -21.91 -4.45
N LEU A 64 -9.16 -20.81 -4.16
CA LEU A 64 -10.56 -20.81 -3.71
C LEU A 64 -11.52 -21.32 -4.79
N ALA A 65 -11.19 -21.13 -6.07
CA ALA A 65 -11.93 -21.70 -7.20
C ALA A 65 -11.67 -23.21 -7.41
N GLY A 66 -10.90 -23.85 -6.53
CA GLY A 66 -10.59 -25.28 -6.57
C GLY A 66 -9.52 -25.66 -7.61
N ARG A 67 -8.73 -24.69 -8.10
CA ARG A 67 -7.66 -24.91 -9.07
C ARG A 67 -6.29 -24.81 -8.39
N ASN A 68 -5.29 -25.55 -8.89
CA ASN A 68 -3.93 -25.48 -8.33
C ASN A 68 -3.22 -24.19 -8.74
N SER A 69 -3.08 -23.30 -7.77
CA SER A 69 -2.41 -22.02 -7.94
C SER A 69 -0.89 -22.15 -7.81
N HIS A 70 -0.14 -21.42 -8.64
CA HIS A 70 1.33 -21.36 -8.60
C HIS A 70 1.80 -19.91 -8.58
N VAL A 71 3.00 -19.66 -8.06
CA VAL A 71 3.59 -18.30 -7.96
C VAL A 71 3.61 -17.60 -9.33
N GLY A 72 3.95 -18.33 -10.40
CA GLY A 72 3.96 -17.80 -11.76
C GLY A 72 2.58 -17.36 -12.27
N TYR A 73 1.50 -18.02 -11.86
CA TYR A 73 0.14 -17.62 -12.22
C TYR A 73 -0.24 -16.29 -11.57
N GLY A 74 0.02 -16.15 -10.27
CA GLY A 74 -0.26 -14.91 -9.53
C GLY A 74 0.47 -13.70 -10.12
N PHE A 75 1.78 -13.85 -10.40
CA PHE A 75 2.55 -12.79 -11.04
C PHE A 75 2.10 -12.53 -12.48
N GLY A 76 1.78 -13.56 -13.27
CA GLY A 76 1.26 -13.40 -14.63
C GLY A 76 -0.03 -12.57 -14.68
N LYS A 77 -0.96 -12.82 -13.76
CA LYS A 77 -2.19 -12.02 -13.61
C LYS A 77 -1.88 -10.59 -13.14
N ALA A 78 -0.96 -10.42 -12.21
CA ALA A 78 -0.53 -9.09 -11.74
C ALA A 78 0.15 -8.26 -12.83
N PHE A 79 0.98 -8.88 -13.66
CA PHE A 79 1.60 -8.23 -14.81
C PHE A 79 0.58 -7.82 -15.88
N GLY A 80 -0.57 -8.49 -15.97
CA GLY A 80 -1.70 -8.04 -16.79
C GLY A 80 -2.35 -6.73 -16.32
N LYS A 81 -2.00 -6.24 -15.13
CA LYS A 81 -2.61 -5.06 -14.47
C LYS A 81 -1.59 -4.01 -14.05
N LEU A 82 -0.44 -3.94 -14.75
CA LEU A 82 0.65 -3.04 -14.40
C LEU A 82 0.23 -1.57 -14.29
N ALA A 83 -0.56 -1.04 -15.24
CA ALA A 83 -0.97 0.36 -15.24
C ALA A 83 -1.79 0.76 -13.98
N PRO A 84 -2.89 0.07 -13.62
CA PRO A 84 -3.63 0.41 -12.41
C PRO A 84 -2.84 0.14 -11.13
N LEU A 85 -1.99 -0.90 -11.10
CA LEU A 85 -1.09 -1.15 -9.96
C LEU A 85 -0.04 -0.05 -9.80
N PHE A 86 0.45 0.52 -10.90
CA PHE A 86 1.41 1.62 -10.87
C PHE A 86 0.77 2.88 -10.30
N VAL A 87 -0.43 3.25 -10.76
CA VAL A 87 -1.20 4.37 -10.19
C VAL A 87 -1.44 4.15 -8.69
N TRP A 88 -1.81 2.94 -8.30
CA TRP A 88 -2.01 2.62 -6.88
C TRP A 88 -0.72 2.73 -6.06
N SER A 89 0.43 2.31 -6.61
CA SER A 89 1.72 2.43 -5.93
C SER A 89 2.15 3.87 -5.66
N ILE A 90 1.75 4.82 -6.53
CA ILE A 90 1.99 6.25 -6.31
C ILE A 90 1.20 6.72 -5.08
N VAL A 91 -0.09 6.36 -4.99
CA VAL A 91 -0.92 6.68 -3.82
C VAL A 91 -0.30 6.08 -2.55
N HIS A 92 0.15 4.83 -2.63
CA HIS A 92 0.79 4.12 -1.52
C HIS A 92 2.09 4.80 -1.06
N ALA A 93 2.91 5.25 -2.02
CA ALA A 93 4.15 5.96 -1.76
C ALA A 93 3.90 7.34 -1.13
N VAL A 94 2.90 8.08 -1.61
CA VAL A 94 2.51 9.38 -1.04
C VAL A 94 2.07 9.22 0.41
N VAL A 95 1.19 8.26 0.70
CA VAL A 95 0.70 8.03 2.07
C VAL A 95 1.80 7.53 2.99
N SER A 96 2.64 6.61 2.50
CA SER A 96 3.79 6.10 3.27
C SER A 96 4.80 7.21 3.58
N THR A 97 5.03 8.12 2.63
CA THR A 97 5.90 9.29 2.82
C THR A 97 5.28 10.28 3.82
N LEU A 98 3.98 10.58 3.69
CA LEU A 98 3.25 11.44 4.64
C LEU A 98 3.31 10.90 6.07
N LEU A 99 3.02 9.61 6.26
CA LEU A 99 3.11 8.96 7.57
C LEU A 99 4.55 8.97 8.12
N GLY A 100 5.56 8.84 7.25
CA GLY A 100 6.97 8.96 7.62
C GLY A 100 7.37 10.37 8.07
N LEU A 101 6.87 11.40 7.38
CA LEU A 101 7.14 12.80 7.72
C LEU A 101 6.50 13.23 9.05
N VAL A 102 5.33 12.69 9.38
CA VAL A 102 4.67 12.91 10.69
C VAL A 102 5.48 12.28 11.82
N ARG A 103 6.12 11.12 11.59
CA ARG A 103 6.99 10.46 12.58
C ARG A 103 8.35 11.13 12.72
N GLY A 104 8.94 11.59 11.61
CA GLY A 104 10.31 12.12 11.58
C GLY A 104 10.50 13.51 12.18
N GLN A 105 9.43 14.32 12.29
CA GLN A 105 9.52 15.68 12.85
C GLN A 105 9.48 15.73 14.39
N ASN A 106 9.05 14.65 15.05
CA ASN A 106 8.84 14.65 16.49
C ASN A 106 9.78 13.64 17.16
N GLY A 107 11.03 14.05 17.40
CA GLY A 107 12.02 13.30 18.19
C GLY A 107 11.60 12.97 19.63
N ALA A 108 10.40 13.38 20.05
CA ALA A 108 9.74 13.01 21.30
C ALA A 108 8.21 13.03 21.11
N ALA A 109 7.67 12.15 20.26
CA ALA A 109 6.24 12.03 20.07
C ALA A 109 5.55 11.60 21.39
N SER A 110 4.72 12.50 21.93
CA SER A 110 3.83 12.21 23.06
C SER A 110 2.98 10.96 22.76
N ILE A 111 2.60 10.22 23.80
CA ILE A 111 1.73 9.03 23.72
C ILE A 111 0.49 9.30 22.84
N VAL A 112 -0.05 10.52 22.89
CA VAL A 112 -1.20 10.98 22.10
C VAL A 112 -0.88 11.03 20.60
N THR A 113 0.29 11.53 20.21
CA THR A 113 0.72 11.59 18.80
C THR A 113 0.94 10.19 18.23
N ASN A 114 1.52 9.28 19.03
CA ASN A 114 1.69 7.89 18.64
C ASN A 114 0.34 7.16 18.48
N LEU A 115 -0.66 7.50 19.30
CA LEU A 115 -1.98 6.89 19.22
C LEU A 115 -2.74 7.32 17.96
N ILE A 116 -2.65 8.60 17.58
CA ILE A 116 -3.24 9.11 16.34
C ILE A 116 -2.55 8.48 15.13
N VAL A 117 -1.22 8.44 15.11
CA VAL A 117 -0.47 7.79 14.02
C VAL A 117 -0.76 6.30 13.94
N ALA A 118 -0.95 5.62 15.08
CA ALA A 118 -1.33 4.21 15.12
C ALA A 118 -2.76 3.99 14.58
N ALA A 119 -3.70 4.86 14.93
CA ALA A 119 -5.08 4.81 14.42
C ALA A 119 -5.13 5.06 12.91
N ASP A 120 -4.39 6.05 12.42
CA ASP A 120 -4.27 6.34 10.99
C ASP A 120 -3.63 5.18 10.22
N ALA A 121 -2.61 4.54 10.80
CA ALA A 121 -1.99 3.35 10.23
C ALA A 121 -2.96 2.16 10.18
N ALA A 122 -3.79 1.98 11.21
CA ALA A 122 -4.81 0.94 11.24
C ALA A 122 -5.91 1.20 10.20
N ALA A 123 -6.41 2.44 10.10
CA ALA A 123 -7.38 2.83 9.08
C ALA A 123 -6.83 2.65 7.67
N TRP A 124 -5.56 2.99 7.44
CA TRP A 124 -4.87 2.78 6.17
C TRP A 124 -4.75 1.29 5.80
N SER A 125 -4.45 0.43 6.78
CA SER A 125 -4.39 -1.03 6.58
C SER A 125 -5.72 -1.60 6.08
N ILE A 126 -6.84 -1.14 6.63
CA ILE A 126 -8.18 -1.57 6.20
C ILE A 126 -8.44 -1.14 4.75
N ILE A 127 -8.14 0.11 4.40
CA ILE A 127 -8.34 0.63 3.04
C ILE A 127 -7.52 -0.18 2.03
N THR A 128 -6.23 -0.41 2.32
CA THR A 128 -5.32 -1.13 1.43
C THR A 128 -5.71 -2.59 1.23
N PHE A 129 -6.26 -3.23 2.27
CA PHE A 129 -6.80 -4.59 2.19
C PHE A 129 -7.98 -4.71 1.22
N PHE A 130 -8.85 -3.69 1.12
CA PHE A 130 -9.99 -3.72 0.20
C PHE A 130 -9.68 -3.22 -1.21
N VAL A 131 -8.74 -2.29 -1.36
CA VAL A 131 -8.40 -1.73 -2.68
C VAL A 131 -7.63 -2.74 -3.54
N THR A 132 -6.72 -3.52 -2.94
CA THR A 132 -5.89 -4.48 -3.70
C THR A 132 -6.72 -5.55 -4.42
N PRO A 133 -7.67 -6.26 -3.76
CA PRO A 133 -8.57 -7.19 -4.44
C PRO A 133 -9.44 -6.51 -5.48
N HIS A 134 -9.93 -5.31 -5.17
CA HIS A 134 -10.84 -4.62 -6.07
C HIS A 134 -10.18 -4.19 -7.39
N ILE A 135 -8.92 -3.74 -7.36
CA ILE A 135 -8.12 -3.49 -8.57
C ILE A 135 -7.93 -4.77 -9.40
N MET A 136 -7.87 -5.94 -8.75
CA MET A 136 -7.68 -7.21 -9.43
C MET A 136 -8.95 -7.75 -10.06
N PHE A 137 -10.10 -7.62 -9.38
CA PHE A 137 -11.36 -8.22 -9.82
C PHE A 137 -12.21 -7.31 -10.69
N GLU A 138 -12.05 -5.99 -10.61
CA GLU A 138 -12.74 -5.04 -11.47
C GLU A 138 -11.75 -4.41 -12.46
N ASN A 139 -12.12 -4.32 -13.74
CA ASN A 139 -11.31 -3.67 -14.79
C ASN A 139 -11.27 -2.13 -14.66
N ASP A 140 -11.59 -1.60 -13.49
CA ASP A 140 -11.78 -0.18 -13.26
C ASP A 140 -10.45 0.53 -12.95
N ASN A 141 -10.34 1.78 -13.38
CA ASN A 141 -9.23 2.66 -13.00
C ASN A 141 -9.09 2.70 -11.47
N ALA A 142 -7.85 2.64 -10.95
CA ALA A 142 -7.57 2.55 -9.50
C ALA A 142 -8.36 3.57 -8.63
N ILE A 143 -8.67 4.75 -9.17
CA ILE A 143 -9.48 5.79 -8.51
C ILE A 143 -10.97 5.40 -8.41
N ALA A 144 -11.54 4.83 -9.47
CA ALA A 144 -12.92 4.33 -9.47
C ALA A 144 -13.05 3.14 -8.51
N ALA A 145 -12.02 2.28 -8.50
CA ALA A 145 -11.91 1.20 -7.55
C ALA A 145 -11.96 1.71 -6.10
N ILE A 146 -11.12 2.69 -5.72
CA ILE A 146 -11.12 3.26 -4.36
C ILE A 146 -12.51 3.81 -3.97
N LYS A 147 -13.17 4.58 -4.86
CA LYS A 147 -14.49 5.15 -4.57
C LYS A 147 -15.53 4.08 -4.30
N LYS A 148 -15.52 2.99 -5.08
CA LYS A 148 -16.50 1.93 -4.98
C LYS A 148 -16.22 1.02 -3.77
N SER A 149 -14.95 0.70 -3.48
CA SER A 149 -14.55 0.06 -2.21
C SER A 149 -14.99 0.87 -1.00
N ALA A 150 -14.75 2.19 -0.99
CA ALA A 150 -15.20 3.07 0.09
C ALA A 150 -16.73 3.06 0.23
N SER A 151 -17.47 3.03 -0.87
CA SER A 151 -18.94 2.93 -0.85
C SER A 151 -19.43 1.60 -0.29
N LEU A 152 -18.77 0.48 -0.62
CA LEU A 152 -19.13 -0.86 -0.15
C LEU A 152 -18.77 -1.06 1.33
N VAL A 153 -17.61 -0.55 1.76
CA VAL A 153 -17.23 -0.53 3.19
C VAL A 153 -18.22 0.32 3.98
N LYS A 154 -18.60 1.50 3.48
CA LYS A 154 -19.63 2.34 4.10
C LYS A 154 -21.00 1.64 4.15
N ALA A 155 -21.36 0.86 3.14
CA ALA A 155 -22.63 0.14 3.10
C ALA A 155 -22.65 -1.10 4.04
N LYS A 156 -21.55 -1.84 4.13
CA LYS A 156 -21.45 -3.07 4.95
C LYS A 156 -21.14 -2.79 6.41
N TRP A 157 -20.30 -1.79 6.67
CA TRP A 157 -19.74 -1.50 7.99
C TRP A 157 -20.18 -0.15 8.56
N GLY A 158 -20.78 0.74 7.76
CA GLY A 158 -21.22 2.06 8.23
C GLY A 158 -22.31 1.99 9.31
N THR A 159 -23.19 0.99 9.28
CA THR A 159 -24.18 0.74 10.33
C THR A 159 -23.58 0.05 11.56
N GLN A 160 -22.58 -0.81 11.38
CA GLN A 160 -21.91 -1.55 12.47
C GLN A 160 -20.93 -0.67 13.27
N LEU A 161 -20.18 0.20 12.60
CA LEU A 161 -19.23 1.12 13.25
C LEU A 161 -19.95 2.24 14.02
N VAL A 162 -21.08 2.74 13.51
CA VAL A 162 -21.93 3.70 14.22
C VAL A 162 -22.65 3.02 15.40
N GLY A 163 -23.11 1.77 15.23
CA GLY A 163 -23.67 0.97 16.31
C GLY A 163 -22.69 0.67 17.44
N ALA A 164 -21.43 0.35 17.11
CA ALA A 164 -20.38 0.08 18.10
C ALA A 164 -19.94 1.33 18.88
N CYS A 165 -19.92 2.51 18.22
CA CYS A 165 -19.68 3.79 18.90
C CYS A 165 -20.87 4.22 19.76
N ALA A 166 -22.11 3.92 19.34
CA ALA A 166 -23.31 4.20 20.13
C ALA A 166 -23.40 3.32 21.38
N SER A 167 -23.15 2.01 21.24
CA SER A 167 -23.17 1.08 22.38
C SER A 167 -22.06 1.32 23.40
N ALA A 168 -20.95 1.96 22.99
CA ALA A 168 -19.85 2.34 23.88
C ALA A 168 -20.10 3.66 24.66
N TRP A 169 -21.12 4.43 24.27
CA TRP A 169 -21.53 5.66 24.95
C TRP A 169 -22.63 5.43 25.99
N GLU A 170 -23.43 4.39 25.80
CA GLU A 170 -24.57 4.03 26.68
C GLU A 170 -24.14 3.21 27.91
N SER A 171 -22.88 2.78 27.96
CA SER A 171 -22.28 2.05 29.08
C SER A 171 -21.41 2.92 30.02
N ARG A 172 -21.61 4.24 30.04
CA ARG A 172 -21.00 5.17 31.01
C ARG A 172 -22.04 5.92 31.80
#